data_AF-A0A3B9UWB9-F1
#
_entry.id   AF-A0A3B9UWB9-F1
#
_cell.length_a   1.000
_cell.length_b   1.000
_cell.length_c   1.000
_cell.angle_alpha   90.00
_cell.angle_beta   90.00
_cell.angle_gamma   90.00
#
_symmetry.space_group_name_H-M   'P 1'
#
loop_
_entity.id
_entity.type
_entity.pdbx_description
1 polymer ?
#
loop_
_entity_poly.entity_id
_entity_poly.type
_entity_poly.pdbx_seq_one_letter_code
_entity_poly.pdbx_strand_id
1 'polypeptide(L)'
;MSYTNPYGQPQGIAILDTNRLREVLIAEIYAINGYVDHIANSNMEDINEAWRSIMGDEKKHYGMILSLLRKYDPAQYQAYLDHINDKAGPKSPMQTYKPNYDKQIILNNIREDIKGELEAIVLYEQHLAIIPYDDVRHALYSIINEEKGHVEHLTQLLLKYDTDKYNGLK
;
A
#
# COMPACT_ATOMS: atom_id res chain seq x y z
N MET A 1 -9.48 17.05 -2.82
CA MET A 1 -9.34 16.96 -4.30
C MET A 1 -8.55 15.71 -4.59
N SER A 2 -9.10 14.77 -5.36
CA SER A 2 -8.38 13.58 -5.82
C SER A 2 -8.20 13.66 -7.33
N TYR A 3 -6.99 13.33 -7.81
CA TYR A 3 -6.68 13.17 -9.23
C TYR A 3 -6.60 11.69 -9.64
N THR A 4 -7.16 10.81 -8.80
CA THR A 4 -7.29 9.39 -9.08
C THR A 4 -8.70 9.07 -9.58
N ASN A 5 -8.84 7.94 -10.28
CA ASN A 5 -10.14 7.32 -10.48
C ASN A 5 -10.70 6.78 -9.13
N PRO A 6 -11.96 6.34 -9.06
CA PRO A 6 -12.54 5.77 -7.83
C PRO A 6 -11.78 4.56 -7.26
N TYR A 7 -10.83 3.99 -8.01
CA TYR A 7 -9.99 2.86 -7.64
C TYR A 7 -8.56 3.28 -7.24
N GLY A 8 -8.31 4.57 -7.00
CA GLY A 8 -7.01 5.03 -6.49
C GLY A 8 -5.90 5.17 -7.55
N GLN A 9 -6.18 4.88 -8.82
CA GLN A 9 -5.18 5.02 -9.89
C GLN A 9 -5.15 6.44 -10.45
N PRO A 10 -3.97 7.02 -10.72
CA PRO A 10 -3.86 8.32 -11.39
C PRO A 10 -4.61 8.35 -12.73
N GLN A 11 -5.21 9.49 -13.06
CA GLN A 11 -5.80 9.68 -14.38
C GLN A 11 -4.71 9.83 -15.46
N GLY A 12 -4.80 9.02 -16.53
CA GLY A 12 -3.87 9.06 -17.66
C GLY A 12 -2.96 7.84 -17.74
N ILE A 13 -1.88 7.95 -18.51
CA ILE A 13 -0.87 6.90 -18.67
C ILE A 13 0.48 7.45 -18.24
N ALA A 14 1.17 6.80 -17.30
CA ALA A 14 2.55 7.15 -16.98
C ALA A 14 3.50 6.84 -18.13
N ILE A 15 4.04 7.91 -18.75
CA ILE A 15 5.00 7.82 -19.84
C ILE A 15 6.44 7.71 -19.32
N LEU A 16 6.79 8.53 -18.32
CA LEU A 16 8.13 8.59 -17.73
C LEU A 16 8.32 7.51 -16.67
N ASP A 17 9.54 6.98 -16.56
CA ASP A 17 9.86 5.99 -15.52
C ASP A 17 9.67 6.54 -14.11
N THR A 18 9.98 7.83 -13.90
CA THR A 18 9.71 8.52 -12.63
C THR A 18 8.21 8.68 -12.36
N ASN A 19 7.34 8.71 -13.37
CA ASN A 19 5.89 8.71 -13.17
C ASN A 19 5.38 7.32 -12.77
N ARG A 20 5.97 6.24 -13.31
CA ARG A 20 5.66 4.87 -12.88
C ARG A 20 6.04 4.66 -11.41
N LEU A 21 7.19 5.18 -10.98
CA LEU A 21 7.55 5.18 -9.56
C LEU A 21 6.56 5.96 -8.69
N ARG A 22 5.93 7.02 -9.23
CA ARG A 22 4.86 7.75 -8.52
C ARG A 22 3.57 6.95 -8.46
N GLU A 23 3.21 6.20 -9.49
CA GLU A 23 2.06 5.29 -9.46
C GLU A 23 2.23 4.24 -8.36
N VAL A 24 3.44 3.68 -8.21
CA VAL A 24 3.78 2.82 -7.07
C VAL A 24 3.56 3.54 -5.74
N LEU A 25 4.17 4.72 -5.53
CA LEU A 25 3.98 5.47 -4.27
C LEU A 25 2.53 5.80 -3.95
N ILE A 26 1.70 6.03 -4.97
CA ILE A 26 0.26 6.30 -4.80
C ILE A 26 -0.47 5.04 -4.36
N ALA A 27 -0.17 3.89 -4.97
CA ALA A 27 -0.71 2.60 -4.58
C ALA A 27 -0.32 2.26 -3.12
N GLU A 28 0.94 2.45 -2.74
CA GLU A 28 1.40 2.27 -1.35
C GLU A 28 0.65 3.16 -0.35
N ILE A 29 0.44 4.44 -0.67
CA ILE A 29 -0.34 5.34 0.20
C ILE A 29 -1.79 4.87 0.32
N TYR A 30 -2.37 4.37 -0.78
CA TYR A 30 -3.73 3.84 -0.78
C TYR A 30 -3.84 2.62 0.14
N ALA A 31 -2.92 1.66 0.02
CA ALA A 31 -2.85 0.47 0.87
C ALA A 31 -2.64 0.83 2.34
N ILE A 32 -1.66 1.68 2.66
CA ILE A 32 -1.39 2.14 4.03
C ILE A 32 -2.65 2.75 4.66
N ASN A 33 -3.36 3.62 3.92
CA ASN A 33 -4.56 4.26 4.42
C ASN A 33 -5.72 3.27 4.58
N GLY A 34 -5.86 2.31 3.66
CA GLY A 34 -6.84 1.22 3.76
C GLY A 34 -6.63 0.40 5.04
N TYR A 35 -5.42 -0.08 5.28
CA TYR A 35 -5.09 -0.81 6.50
C TYR A 35 -5.28 0.03 7.77
N VAL A 36 -4.90 1.32 7.76
CA VAL A 36 -5.15 2.22 8.89
C VAL A 36 -6.64 2.35 9.19
N ASP A 37 -7.48 2.51 8.17
CA ASP A 37 -8.92 2.59 8.34
C ASP A 37 -9.49 1.27 8.88
N HIS A 38 -9.08 0.14 8.32
CA HIS A 38 -9.54 -1.18 8.76
C HIS A 38 -9.15 -1.46 10.22
N ILE A 39 -7.91 -1.19 10.62
CA ILE A 39 -7.44 -1.32 12.01
C ILE A 39 -8.20 -0.37 12.94
N ALA A 40 -8.42 0.87 12.51
CA ALA A 40 -9.15 1.85 13.30
C ALA A 40 -10.62 1.50 13.49
N ASN A 41 -11.18 0.63 12.63
CA ASN A 41 -12.57 0.21 12.63
C ASN A 41 -12.76 -1.27 12.97
N SER A 42 -11.78 -1.95 13.58
CA SER A 42 -11.91 -3.35 14.01
C SER A 42 -11.46 -3.56 15.45
N ASN A 43 -12.16 -4.43 16.17
CA ASN A 43 -11.77 -4.91 17.49
C ASN A 43 -11.28 -6.37 17.48
N MET A 44 -11.08 -6.98 16.30
CA MET A 44 -10.56 -8.33 16.16
C MET A 44 -9.04 -8.32 16.23
N GLU A 45 -8.47 -8.82 17.34
CA GLU A 45 -7.04 -8.69 17.64
C GLU A 45 -6.14 -9.35 16.61
N ASP A 46 -6.45 -10.57 16.19
CA ASP A 46 -5.63 -11.35 15.26
C ASP A 46 -5.69 -10.80 13.82
N ILE A 47 -6.85 -10.31 13.38
CA ILE A 47 -6.98 -9.59 12.11
C ILE A 47 -6.20 -8.27 12.16
N ASN A 48 -6.31 -7.53 13.27
CA ASN A 48 -5.58 -6.29 13.46
C ASN A 48 -4.06 -6.50 13.53
N GLU A 49 -3.59 -7.64 14.03
CA GLU A 49 -2.17 -8.02 14.00
C GLU A 49 -1.68 -8.21 12.56
N ALA A 50 -2.42 -8.95 11.75
CA ALA A 50 -2.07 -9.15 10.35
C ALA A 50 -2.07 -7.85 9.55
N TRP A 51 -3.11 -7.02 9.67
CA TRP A 51 -3.15 -5.71 9.03
C TRP A 51 -2.02 -4.79 9.49
N ARG A 52 -1.61 -4.85 10.77
CA ARG A 52 -0.45 -4.06 11.24
C ARG A 52 0.87 -4.54 10.65
N SER A 53 1.03 -5.85 10.49
CA SER A 53 2.22 -6.43 9.85
C SER A 53 2.33 -5.93 8.42
N ILE A 54 1.28 -6.15 7.63
CA ILE A 54 1.24 -5.78 6.20
C ILE A 54 1.40 -4.26 6.02
N MET A 55 0.67 -3.44 6.77
CA MET A 55 0.86 -1.98 6.78
C MET A 55 2.32 -1.56 7.10
N GLY A 56 3.03 -2.35 7.90
CA GLY A 56 4.45 -2.15 8.17
C GLY A 56 5.30 -2.34 6.92
N ASP A 57 5.01 -3.38 6.15
CA ASP A 57 5.65 -3.70 4.87
C ASP A 57 5.33 -2.61 3.82
N GLU A 58 4.08 -2.16 3.70
CA GLU A 58 3.72 -1.06 2.78
C GLU A 58 4.45 0.26 3.08
N LYS A 59 4.66 0.56 4.37
CA LYS A 59 5.47 1.74 4.77
C LYS A 59 6.93 1.60 4.34
N LYS A 60 7.47 0.37 4.38
CA LYS A 60 8.82 0.06 3.91
C LYS A 60 8.88 0.15 2.39
N HIS A 61 7.90 -0.40 1.67
CA HIS A 61 7.76 -0.29 0.21
C HIS A 61 7.75 1.17 -0.25
N TYR A 62 6.90 2.00 0.36
CA TYR A 62 6.86 3.45 0.12
C TYR A 62 8.24 4.10 0.29
N GLY A 63 8.94 3.78 1.39
CA GLY A 63 10.27 4.32 1.68
C GLY A 63 11.33 3.92 0.66
N MET A 64 11.31 2.66 0.21
CA MET A 64 12.22 2.13 -0.80
C MET A 64 12.02 2.85 -2.13
N ILE A 65 10.78 2.95 -2.59
CA ILE A 65 10.45 3.56 -3.88
C ILE A 65 10.70 5.07 -3.86
N LEU A 66 10.39 5.76 -2.76
CA LEU A 66 10.65 7.20 -2.64
C LEU A 66 12.15 7.52 -2.71
N SER A 67 12.98 6.64 -2.16
CA SER A 67 14.43 6.76 -2.24
C SER A 67 14.94 6.61 -3.68
N LEU A 68 14.39 5.65 -4.43
CA LEU A 68 14.70 5.47 -5.86
C LEU A 68 14.18 6.63 -6.72
N LEU A 69 12.96 7.11 -6.47
CA LEU A 69 12.42 8.27 -7.17
C LEU A 69 13.34 9.49 -7.01
N ARG A 70 13.83 9.75 -5.78
CA ARG A 70 14.78 10.83 -5.53
C ARG A 70 16.12 10.62 -6.21
N LYS A 71 16.57 9.37 -6.38
CA LYS A 71 17.78 9.07 -7.15
C LYS A 71 17.64 9.42 -8.63
N TYR A 72 16.47 9.18 -9.22
CA TYR A 72 16.22 9.32 -10.66
C TYR A 72 15.48 10.61 -11.07
N ASP A 73 14.97 11.38 -10.11
CA ASP A 73 14.33 12.68 -10.32
C ASP A 73 15.04 13.78 -9.49
N PRO A 74 15.99 14.52 -10.09
CA PRO A 74 16.74 15.56 -9.39
C PRO A 74 15.87 16.67 -8.81
N ALA A 75 14.74 17.00 -9.44
CA ALA A 75 13.82 18.02 -8.93
C ALA A 75 13.10 17.51 -7.68
N GLN A 76 12.69 16.24 -7.66
CA GLN A 76 12.12 15.61 -6.47
C GLN A 76 13.14 15.53 -5.32
N TYR A 77 14.42 15.28 -5.62
CA TYR A 77 15.48 15.29 -4.62
C TYR A 77 15.75 16.69 -4.07
N GLN A 78 15.79 17.72 -4.93
CA GLN A 78 15.94 19.09 -4.47
C GLN A 78 14.80 19.50 -3.53
N ALA A 79 13.56 19.19 -3.89
CA ALA A 79 12.40 19.43 -3.00
C ALA A 79 12.54 18.71 -1.65
N TYR A 80 13.15 17.51 -1.62
CA TYR A 80 13.45 16.85 -0.35
C TYR A 80 14.47 17.64 0.49
N LEU A 81 15.55 18.14 -0.12
CA LEU A 81 16.55 18.94 0.57
C LEU A 81 15.96 20.23 1.15
N ASP A 82 15.04 20.85 0.41
CA ASP A 82 14.38 22.09 0.82
C ASP A 82 13.48 21.88 2.06
N HIS A 83 12.87 20.69 2.19
CA HIS A 83 11.87 20.38 3.23
C HIS A 83 12.34 19.44 4.34
N ILE A 84 13.59 18.93 4.31
CA ILE A 84 14.07 17.91 5.27
C ILE A 84 13.99 18.38 6.73
N ASN A 85 14.10 19.70 6.95
CA ASN A 85 14.11 20.31 8.28
C ASN A 85 12.75 20.89 8.72
N ASP A 86 11.70 20.81 7.91
CA ASP A 86 10.38 21.38 8.22
C ASP A 86 9.71 20.76 9.44
N LYS A 87 10.16 19.56 9.84
CA LYS A 87 9.61 18.81 10.96
C LYS A 87 10.20 19.22 12.32
N ALA A 88 10.95 20.31 12.39
CA ALA A 88 11.51 20.81 13.63
C ALA A 88 10.41 21.35 14.54
N GLY A 89 10.16 20.67 15.68
CA GLY A 89 9.26 21.16 16.72
C GLY A 89 8.61 20.06 17.55
N PRO A 90 7.96 20.43 18.68
CA PRO A 90 7.20 19.48 19.49
C PRO A 90 5.98 18.98 18.72
N LYS A 91 5.67 17.69 18.86
CA LYS A 91 4.44 17.10 18.30
C LYS A 91 3.24 17.66 19.05
N SER A 92 2.27 18.22 18.33
CA SER A 92 0.93 18.44 18.89
C SER A 92 0.25 17.09 19.17
N PRO A 93 -0.66 17.01 20.16
CA PRO A 93 -1.46 15.82 20.38
C PRO A 93 -2.26 15.47 19.12
N MET A 94 -2.25 14.19 18.75
CA MET A 94 -3.11 13.69 17.68
C MET A 94 -4.57 13.66 18.15
N GLN A 95 -5.49 13.99 17.24
CA GLN A 95 -6.92 13.83 17.49
C GLN A 95 -7.26 12.37 17.80
N THR A 96 -8.15 12.13 18.75
CA THR A 96 -8.68 10.80 19.06
C THR A 96 -9.81 10.43 18.09
N TYR A 97 -9.79 9.18 17.60
CA TYR A 97 -10.86 8.59 16.79
C TYR A 97 -11.57 7.50 17.60
N LYS A 98 -12.90 7.42 17.47
CA LYS A 98 -13.73 6.36 18.09
C LYS A 98 -14.67 5.78 17.03
N PRO A 99 -14.41 4.56 16.52
CA PRO A 99 -15.25 3.93 15.50
C PRO A 99 -16.59 3.44 16.09
N ASN A 100 -17.53 3.15 15.19
CA ASN A 100 -18.67 2.30 15.49
C ASN A 100 -18.42 0.91 14.88
N TYR A 101 -18.09 -0.08 15.72
CA TYR A 101 -17.77 -1.43 15.30
C TYR A 101 -18.98 -2.21 14.76
N ASP A 102 -20.20 -1.85 15.16
CA ASP A 102 -21.43 -2.58 14.76
C ASP A 102 -21.79 -2.41 13.29
N LYS A 103 -21.16 -1.46 12.59
CA LYS A 103 -21.41 -1.16 11.18
C LYS A 103 -20.42 -1.81 10.22
N GLN A 104 -19.45 -2.56 10.74
CA GLN A 104 -18.27 -2.97 10.00
C GLN A 104 -18.48 -4.35 9.37
N ILE A 105 -18.06 -4.50 8.12
CA ILE A 105 -18.16 -5.77 7.39
C ILE A 105 -16.74 -6.29 7.18
N ILE A 106 -16.17 -6.89 8.25
CA ILE A 106 -14.75 -7.28 8.32
C ILE A 106 -14.32 -8.15 7.14
N LEU A 107 -15.14 -9.13 6.73
CA LEU A 107 -14.81 -9.98 5.58
C LEU A 107 -14.78 -9.20 4.26
N ASN A 108 -15.54 -8.11 4.12
CA ASN A 108 -15.43 -7.25 2.93
C ASN A 108 -14.12 -6.48 2.96
N ASN A 109 -13.71 -5.96 4.12
CA ASN A 109 -12.42 -5.26 4.26
C ASN A 109 -11.26 -6.17 3.85
N ILE A 110 -11.23 -7.43 4.32
CA ILE A 110 -10.21 -8.40 3.91
C ILE A 110 -10.24 -8.65 2.39
N ARG A 111 -11.43 -8.77 1.77
CA ARG A 111 -11.53 -8.96 0.32
C ARG A 111 -11.08 -7.73 -0.47
N GLU A 112 -11.37 -6.53 0.01
CA GLU A 112 -10.89 -5.28 -0.59
C GLU A 112 -9.36 -5.17 -0.46
N ASP A 113 -8.78 -5.58 0.67
CA ASP A 113 -7.32 -5.62 0.84
C ASP A 113 -6.68 -6.62 -0.14
N ILE A 114 -7.20 -7.86 -0.22
CA ILE A 114 -6.73 -8.86 -1.20
C ILE A 114 -6.80 -8.30 -2.63
N LYS A 115 -7.90 -7.63 -2.98
CA LYS A 115 -8.04 -6.98 -4.29
C LYS A 115 -6.96 -5.90 -4.49
N GLY A 116 -6.71 -5.06 -3.49
CA GLY A 116 -5.68 -4.03 -3.51
C GLY A 116 -4.29 -4.60 -3.77
N GLU A 117 -3.93 -5.68 -3.07
CA GLU A 117 -2.63 -6.35 -3.26
C GLU A 117 -2.48 -6.93 -4.68
N LEU A 118 -3.55 -7.52 -5.23
CA LEU A 118 -3.56 -8.01 -6.61
C LEU A 118 -3.42 -6.86 -7.63
N GLU A 119 -4.07 -5.72 -7.39
CA GLU A 119 -3.93 -4.53 -8.22
C GLU A 119 -2.50 -3.99 -8.19
N ALA A 120 -1.85 -3.98 -7.01
CA ALA A 120 -0.45 -3.60 -6.84
C ALA A 120 0.49 -4.54 -7.61
N ILE A 121 0.33 -5.87 -7.47
CA ILE A 121 1.11 -6.87 -8.21
C ILE A 121 1.04 -6.62 -9.72
N VAL A 122 -0.17 -6.47 -10.26
CA VAL A 122 -0.37 -6.23 -11.70
C VAL A 122 0.31 -4.95 -12.15
N LEU A 123 0.15 -3.86 -11.40
CA LEU A 123 0.76 -2.58 -11.71
C LEU A 123 2.29 -2.66 -11.68
N TYR A 124 2.86 -3.29 -10.67
CA TYR A 124 4.29 -3.34 -10.45
C TYR A 124 4.97 -4.28 -11.45
N GLU A 125 4.33 -5.38 -11.83
CA GLU A 125 4.80 -6.26 -12.91
C GLU A 125 4.84 -5.53 -14.26
N GLN A 126 3.85 -4.67 -14.55
CA GLN A 126 3.87 -3.82 -15.74
C GLN A 126 5.05 -2.83 -15.71
N HIS A 127 5.29 -2.18 -14.57
CA HIS A 127 6.42 -1.26 -14.42
C HIS A 127 7.76 -1.97 -14.49
N LEU A 128 7.89 -3.16 -13.88
CA LEU A 128 9.07 -4.02 -13.94
C LEU A 128 9.41 -4.40 -15.38
N ALA A 129 8.42 -4.60 -16.25
CA ALA A 129 8.66 -4.91 -17.66
C ALA A 129 9.21 -3.71 -18.46
N ILE A 130 8.94 -2.48 -18.02
CA ILE A 130 9.22 -1.25 -18.79
C ILE A 130 10.48 -0.54 -18.28
N ILE A 131 10.68 -0.44 -16.96
CA ILE A 131 11.74 0.36 -16.36
C ILE A 131 13.11 -0.30 -16.58
N PRO A 132 14.13 0.44 -17.06
CA PRO A 132 15.42 -0.12 -17.43
C PRO A 132 16.45 -0.16 -16.29
N TYR A 133 16.20 0.48 -15.14
CA TYR A 133 17.19 0.60 -14.06
C TYR A 133 17.23 -0.64 -13.16
N ASP A 134 18.37 -1.31 -13.08
CA ASP A 134 18.50 -2.59 -12.36
C ASP A 134 18.13 -2.54 -10.88
N ASP A 135 18.49 -1.46 -10.19
CA ASP A 135 18.15 -1.27 -8.77
C ASP A 135 16.64 -1.05 -8.56
N VAL A 136 15.99 -0.31 -9.47
CA VAL A 136 14.54 -0.16 -9.47
C VAL A 136 13.86 -1.50 -9.76
N ARG A 137 14.33 -2.24 -10.76
CA ARG A 137 13.79 -3.56 -11.11
C ARG A 137 13.93 -4.53 -9.95
N HIS A 138 15.07 -4.52 -9.24
CA HIS A 138 15.29 -5.36 -8.08
C HIS A 138 14.34 -5.00 -6.93
N ALA A 139 14.16 -3.70 -6.65
CA ALA A 139 13.22 -3.25 -5.63
C ALA A 139 11.77 -3.65 -5.97
N LEU A 140 11.31 -3.39 -7.19
CA LEU A 140 9.98 -3.79 -7.65
C LEU A 140 9.79 -5.31 -7.56
N TYR A 141 10.78 -6.10 -7.98
CA TYR A 141 10.70 -7.56 -7.87
C TYR A 141 10.58 -8.03 -6.42
N SER A 142 11.31 -7.41 -5.47
CA SER A 142 11.18 -7.73 -4.05
C SER A 142 9.77 -7.43 -3.55
N ILE A 143 9.27 -6.22 -3.83
CA ILE A 143 7.94 -5.75 -3.41
C ILE A 143 6.85 -6.65 -3.98
N ILE A 144 6.89 -6.97 -5.28
CA ILE A 144 5.93 -7.88 -5.93
C ILE A 144 5.84 -9.25 -5.23
N ASN A 145 6.96 -9.77 -4.71
CA ASN A 145 6.95 -11.04 -3.98
C ASN A 145 6.43 -10.88 -2.55
N GLU A 146 6.67 -9.74 -1.90
CA GLU A 146 6.06 -9.38 -0.61
C GLU A 146 4.53 -9.28 -0.77
N GLU A 147 4.02 -8.60 -1.81
CA GLU A 147 2.56 -8.50 -2.05
C GLU A 147 1.89 -9.84 -2.32
N LYS A 148 2.58 -10.75 -3.04
CA LYS A 148 2.08 -12.13 -3.21
C LYS A 148 1.96 -12.84 -1.87
N GLY A 149 2.86 -12.57 -0.93
CA GLY A 149 2.77 -13.03 0.45
C GLY A 149 1.59 -12.41 1.21
N HIS A 150 1.33 -11.12 1.02
CA HIS A 150 0.18 -10.42 1.61
C HIS A 150 -1.15 -11.01 1.15
N VAL A 151 -1.30 -11.25 -0.16
CA VAL A 151 -2.48 -11.94 -0.75
C VAL A 151 -2.74 -13.27 -0.06
N GLU A 152 -1.71 -14.11 0.09
CA GLU A 152 -1.87 -15.43 0.71
C GLU A 152 -2.19 -15.33 2.20
N HIS A 153 -1.54 -14.42 2.94
CA HIS A 153 -1.81 -14.23 4.35
C HIS A 153 -3.26 -13.77 4.60
N LEU A 154 -3.73 -12.78 3.84
CA LEU A 154 -5.11 -12.31 3.91
C LEU A 154 -6.12 -13.37 3.45
N THR A 155 -5.77 -14.17 2.44
CA THR A 155 -6.61 -15.29 2.00
C THR A 155 -6.77 -16.33 3.10
N GLN A 156 -5.71 -16.66 3.83
CA GLN A 156 -5.79 -17.57 4.97
C GLN A 156 -6.68 -17.02 6.11
N LEU A 157 -6.64 -15.71 6.36
CA LEU A 157 -7.56 -15.08 7.30
C LEU A 157 -9.01 -15.11 6.79
N LEU A 158 -9.23 -14.87 5.50
CA LEU A 158 -10.54 -14.98 4.87
C LEU A 158 -11.10 -16.39 5.03
N LEU A 159 -10.33 -17.43 4.72
CA LEU A 159 -10.74 -18.84 4.84
C LEU A 159 -10.97 -19.26 6.31
N LYS A 160 -10.24 -18.67 7.25
CA LYS A 160 -10.42 -18.91 8.69
C LYS A 160 -11.77 -18.42 9.19
N TYR A 161 -12.24 -17.27 8.69
CA TYR A 161 -13.41 -16.56 9.23
C TYR A 161 -14.66 -16.65 8.37
N ASP A 162 -14.52 -16.87 7.07
CA ASP A 162 -15.64 -17.06 6.15
C ASP A 162 -16.09 -18.52 6.19
N THR A 163 -17.35 -18.77 6.52
CA THR A 163 -17.90 -20.12 6.62
C THR A 163 -18.14 -20.77 5.25
N ASP A 164 -18.20 -19.96 4.20
CA ASP A 164 -18.40 -20.43 2.83
C ASP A 164 -17.11 -20.99 2.23
N LYS A 165 -17.26 -22.08 1.47
CA LYS A 165 -16.11 -22.73 0.85
C LYS A 165 -15.75 -22.06 -0.47
N TYR A 166 -14.52 -21.55 -0.54
CA TYR A 166 -13.90 -21.09 -1.79
C TYR A 166 -13.37 -22.29 -2.59
N ASN A 167 -14.28 -23.06 -3.20
CA ASN A 167 -13.94 -24.25 -3.99
C ASN A 167 -13.04 -25.29 -3.29
N GLY A 168 -13.15 -25.41 -1.95
CA GLY A 168 -12.37 -26.36 -1.16
C GLY A 168 -10.93 -25.95 -0.85
N LEU A 169 -10.57 -24.67 -1.05
CA LEU A 169 -9.34 -24.09 -0.52
C LEU A 169 -9.25 -24.26 1.01
N LYS A 170 -8.02 -24.34 1.51
CA LYS A 170 -7.69 -24.54 2.93
C LYS A 170 -6.64 -23.55 3.38
#